data_AF-A0AAV5A2S4-F1
#
_entry.id   AF-A0AAV5A2S4-F1
#
_cell.length_a   1.000
_cell.length_b   1.000
_cell.length_c   1.000
_cell.angle_alpha   90.00
_cell.angle_beta   90.00
_cell.angle_gamma   90.00
#
_symmetry.space_group_name_H-M   'P 1'
#
loop_
_entity.id
_entity.type
_entity.pdbx_description
1 polymer ?
#
loop_
_entity_poly.entity_id
_entity_poly.type
_entity_poly.pdbx_seq_one_letter_code
_entity_poly.pdbx_strand_id
1 'polypeptide(L)' 'MSITRKTNMPYVKLGNSGLKVSKIILGTMQYGDTRSAPWYLGEEEGIKHIKAA' A
#
# COMPACT_ATOMS: atom_id res chain seq x y z
N MET A 1 -10.37 4.51 21.56
CA MET A 1 -11.21 3.51 20.86
C MET A 1 -10.98 3.69 19.36
N SER A 2 -10.34 2.73 18.71
CA SER A 2 -10.02 2.78 17.28
C SER A 2 -11.27 2.39 16.48
N ILE A 3 -11.84 3.32 15.72
CA ILE A 3 -12.99 3.04 14.86
C ILE A 3 -12.44 2.37 13.59
N THR A 4 -12.51 1.04 13.52
CA THR A 4 -12.10 0.31 12.30
C THR A 4 -13.16 0.53 11.22
N ARG A 5 -12.94 1.50 10.31
CA ARG A 5 -13.78 1.64 9.12
C ARG A 5 -13.58 0.40 8.24
N LYS A 6 -14.64 -0.39 8.06
CA LYS A 6 -14.64 -1.52 7.12
C LYS A 6 -14.62 -0.95 5.70
N THR A 7 -13.44 -0.83 5.10
CA THR A 7 -13.28 -0.46 3.70
C THR A 7 -13.71 -1.65 2.84
N ASN A 8 -14.79 -1.49 2.07
CA ASN A 8 -15.22 -2.53 1.12
C ASN A 8 -14.27 -2.52 -0.09
N MET A 9 -13.11 -3.16 0.03
CA MET A 9 -12.13 -3.28 -1.04
C MET A 9 -12.49 -4.46 -1.95
N PRO A 10 -12.86 -4.25 -3.23
CA PRO A 10 -13.14 -5.35 -4.15
C PRO A 10 -11.86 -6.12 -4.48
N TYR A 11 -11.97 -7.43 -4.63
CA TYR A 11 -10.89 -8.29 -5.11
C TYR A 11 -11.22 -8.84 -6.49
N VAL A 12 -10.22 -8.93 -7.36
CA VAL A 12 -10.34 -9.38 -8.76
C VAL A 12 -9.24 -10.38 -9.11
N LYS A 13 -9.40 -11.11 -10.21
CA LYS A 13 -8.35 -11.95 -10.79
C LYS A 13 -7.45 -11.11 -11.71
N LEU A 14 -6.13 -11.26 -11.58
CA LEU A 14 -5.18 -10.57 -12.45
C LEU A 14 -5.01 -11.35 -13.77
N GLY A 15 -5.83 -11.02 -14.77
CA GLY A 15 -5.82 -11.69 -16.08
C GLY A 15 -5.92 -13.22 -15.93
N ASN A 16 -5.08 -13.95 -16.68
CA ASN A 16 -5.02 -15.41 -16.64
C ASN A 16 -3.97 -15.97 -15.65
N SER A 17 -3.38 -15.12 -14.79
CA SER A 17 -2.37 -15.56 -13.81
C SER A 17 -2.94 -16.42 -12.68
N GLY A 18 -4.26 -16.40 -12.48
CA GLY A 18 -4.91 -17.05 -11.34
C GLY A 18 -4.77 -16.29 -10.01
N LEU A 19 -3.97 -15.23 -9.94
CA LEU A 19 -3.78 -14.43 -8.72
C LEU A 19 -5.04 -13.63 -8.38
N LYS A 20 -5.45 -13.65 -7.10
CA LYS A 20 -6.51 -12.81 -6.55
C LYS A 20 -5.87 -11.58 -5.88
N VAL A 21 -6.20 -10.39 -6.36
CA VAL A 21 -5.62 -9.12 -5.90
C VAL A 21 -6.72 -8.12 -5.55
N SER A 22 -6.42 -7.10 -4.75
CA SER A 22 -7.30 -5.95 -4.56
C SER A 22 -7.44 -5.17 -5.87
N LYS A 23 -8.59 -4.51 -6.11
CA LYS A 23 -8.82 -3.72 -7.31
C LYS A 23 -7.89 -2.50 -7.41
N ILE A 24 -7.43 -2.01 -6.26
CA ILE A 24 -6.43 -0.94 -6.12
C ILE A 24 -5.19 -1.52 -5.44
N ILE A 25 -4.00 -1.22 -5.95
CA ILE A 25 -2.72 -1.72 -5.43
C ILE A 25 -1.92 -0.54 -4.87
N LEU A 26 -1.36 -0.72 -3.67
CA LEU A 26 -0.46 0.25 -3.08
C LEU A 26 0.91 0.19 -3.77
N GLY A 27 1.26 1.22 -4.52
CA GLY A 27 2.61 1.38 -5.06
C GLY A 27 3.60 1.83 -3.99
N THR A 28 4.82 1.28 -4.01
CA THR A 28 5.86 1.51 -2.99
C THR A 28 7.09 2.26 -3.52
N MET A 29 7.03 2.78 -4.74
CA MET A 29 8.16 3.48 -5.40
C MET A 29 8.73 4.64 -4.57
N GLN A 30 7.90 5.28 -3.76
CA GLN A 30 8.29 6.42 -2.93
C GLN A 30 8.94 6.03 -1.60
N TYR A 31 8.96 4.74 -1.25
CA TYR A 31 9.55 4.29 0.01
C TYR A 31 11.03 3.99 -0.21
N GLY A 32 11.91 4.66 0.53
CA GLY A 32 13.35 4.55 0.32
C GLY A 32 14.17 5.50 1.19
N ASP A 33 15.44 5.63 0.86
CA ASP A 33 16.37 6.50 1.58
C ASP A 33 16.05 7.97 1.29
N THR A 34 15.57 8.70 2.29
CA THR A 34 15.20 10.12 2.20
C THR A 34 16.37 11.03 1.78
N ARG A 35 17.62 10.55 1.87
CA ARG A 35 18.81 11.24 1.38
C ARG A 35 18.95 11.18 -0.15
N SER A 36 18.35 10.16 -0.79
CA SER A 36 18.42 9.98 -2.25
C SER A 36 17.57 10.99 -3.00
N ALA A 37 16.41 11.36 -2.45
CA ALA A 37 15.53 12.37 -3.01
C ALA A 37 14.56 12.90 -1.96
N PRO A 38 14.17 14.20 -2.03
CA PRO A 38 13.32 14.83 -1.02
C PRO A 38 11.88 14.27 -0.97
N TRP A 39 11.45 13.55 -2.01
CA TRP A 39 10.12 12.92 -2.08
C TRP A 39 10.11 11.46 -1.60
N TYR A 40 11.25 10.91 -1.19
CA TYR A 40 11.26 9.59 -0.57
C TYR A 40 10.78 9.64 0.87
N LEU A 41 10.03 8.62 1.24
CA LEU A 41 9.54 8.38 2.59
C LEU A 41 10.42 7.30 3.23
N GLY A 42 10.90 7.60 4.43
CA GLY A 42 11.68 6.67 5.22
C GLY A 42 10.86 5.47 5.70
N GLU A 43 11.56 4.53 6.33
CA GLU A 43 10.99 3.26 6.76
C GLU A 43 9.78 3.41 7.69
N GLU A 44 9.85 4.33 8.66
CA GLU A 44 8.77 4.51 9.65
C GLU A 44 7.44 4.92 8.99
N GLU A 45 7.48 5.89 8.08
CA GLU A 45 6.29 6.37 7.35
C GLU A 45 5.78 5.32 6.35
N GLY A 46 6.69 4.63 5.66
CA GLY A 46 6.33 3.52 4.78
C GLY A 46 5.57 2.42 5.53
N ILE A 47 6.03 2.05 6.74
CA ILE A 47 5.35 1.07 7.59
C ILE A 47 3.97 1.57 8.03
N LYS A 48 3.82 2.85 8.39
CA LYS A 48 2.52 3.44 8.75
C LYS A 48 1.52 3.32 7.60
N HIS A 49 1.94 3.63 6.38
CA HIS A 49 1.09 3.53 5.19
C HIS A 49 0.68 2.07 4.89
N ILE A 50 1.63 1.13 4.95
CA ILE A 50 1.34 -0.30 4.69
C ILE A 50 0.34 -0.87 5.70
N LYS A 51 0.43 -0.48 6.98
CA LYS A 51 -0.52 -0.93 8.02
C LYS A 51 -1.92 -0.33 7.87
N ALA A 52 -2.02 0.85 7.28
CA ALA A 52 -3.29 1.55 7.10
C ALA A 52 -4.07 1.06 5.86
N ALA A 53 -3.37 0.49 4.87
CA ALA A 53 -3.93 -0.04 3.63
C ALA A 53 -4.54 -1.44 3.83
#